data_AF-A0A370S7T5-F1
#
_entry.id   AF-A0A370S7T5-F1
#
_cell.length_a   1.000
_cell.length_b   1.000
_cell.length_c   1.000
_cell.angle_alpha   90.00
_cell.angle_beta   90.00
_cell.angle_gamma   90.00
#
_symmetry.space_group_name_H-M   'P 1'
#
loop_
_entity.id
_entity.type
_entity.pdbx_description
1 polymer ?
#
loop_
_entity_poly.entity_id
_entity_poly.type
_entity_poly.pdbx_seq_one_letter_code
_entity_poly.pdbx_strand_id
1 'polypeptide(L)'
;MSDTSNPDQNKGRHYDFIRSTLHENIKTASLGRGKALASTALKIEPWYNTAPAARHAQLKTANLKAWGSQNKVDKLFEKLQDVRTFAAPLLQAKLQEQYAVTHDVRITFLHVYIPKEGPWYTIDTLGGVTTRIVSLLDAALHNFAANETVLADSQYISQPDERGHFDILPIKAKMTISQFQTLCRELDIGKLYNQHLQSYLLPSEPVAVAAMKYKVTQSLKDALSAAAELALNTGDIQLDAYRLINALAKGAPLPLLNGQRMQCRDLSIMETRLTGVLLLIPAVRDSRGIRQLIAYVPHDPEHPLKEYTSLNAFMTELTRQLRENKTGAASQLSYRQFFSQFVDHQQRGHFFADLEQRLSHVVWHEKVDPTDSHPVWRTEDEPNAHLRFEHLPLPRDYWTHAYQQKLNKILNDAKVIAVSTADTDTRARWAWWDNFKKIVSDIFNVALLIATPFVPGLGELMMAYTVYQLTYDVIEGIVDLAEGLGLEAAEHVVSVVTDVIQLVAFAAGAEIAGAFKFKLSPLIEGMKPVKLPDGRDTLWHPDHAPYE
;
A
#
# COMPACT_ATOMS: atom_id res chain seq x y z
N MET A 1 51.06 -11.83 2.50
CA MET A 1 50.29 -11.32 1.35
C MET A 1 48.84 -11.61 1.66
N SER A 2 48.11 -10.59 2.11
CA SER A 2 46.68 -10.65 2.36
C SER A 2 45.96 -10.70 1.02
N ASP A 3 45.32 -11.83 0.76
CA ASP A 3 44.51 -12.09 -0.42
C ASP A 3 43.28 -11.17 -0.36
N THR A 4 43.36 -10.02 -1.04
CA THR A 4 42.21 -9.17 -1.29
C THR A 4 41.39 -9.82 -2.40
N SER A 5 40.55 -10.79 -2.04
CA SER A 5 39.53 -11.30 -2.93
C SER A 5 38.66 -10.13 -3.40
N ASN A 6 38.64 -9.90 -4.71
CA ASN A 6 37.78 -8.88 -5.30
C ASN A 6 36.32 -9.30 -5.05
N PRO A 7 35.50 -8.52 -4.30
CA PRO A 7 34.14 -8.93 -3.94
C PRO A 7 33.21 -9.16 -5.14
N ASP A 8 33.61 -8.74 -6.35
CA ASP A 8 32.85 -8.90 -7.59
C ASP A 8 33.10 -10.23 -8.32
N GLN A 9 34.11 -11.04 -7.94
CA GLN A 9 34.41 -12.32 -8.64
C GLN A 9 33.28 -13.36 -8.57
N ASN A 10 32.36 -13.25 -7.61
CA ASN A 10 31.25 -14.19 -7.42
C ASN A 10 29.90 -13.69 -8.00
N LYS A 11 29.88 -12.58 -8.75
CA LYS A 11 28.63 -11.96 -9.22
C LYS A 11 28.30 -12.19 -10.70
N GLY A 12 29.09 -12.99 -11.41
CA GLY A 12 28.89 -13.31 -12.82
C GLY A 12 29.62 -12.36 -13.77
N ARG A 13 29.89 -12.83 -14.99
CA ARG A 13 30.74 -12.11 -15.97
C ARG A 13 30.06 -10.87 -16.55
N HIS A 14 28.72 -10.81 -16.49
CA HIS A 14 27.93 -9.71 -17.05
C HIS A 14 27.48 -8.68 -16.01
N TYR A 15 27.88 -8.84 -14.74
CA TYR A 15 27.46 -7.95 -13.66
C TYR A 15 27.74 -6.47 -13.95
N ASP A 16 28.98 -6.15 -14.35
CA ASP A 16 29.39 -4.77 -14.63
C ASP A 16 28.64 -4.17 -15.83
N PHE A 17 28.38 -4.98 -16.86
CA PHE A 17 27.57 -4.58 -18.00
C PHE A 17 26.15 -4.22 -17.55
N ILE A 18 25.46 -5.15 -16.87
CA ILE A 18 24.10 -4.94 -16.37
C ILE A 18 24.03 -3.68 -15.48
N ARG A 19 24.99 -3.55 -14.54
CA ARG A 19 25.10 -2.39 -13.64
C ARG A 19 25.28 -1.07 -14.40
N SER A 20 26.06 -1.07 -15.48
CA SER A 20 26.31 0.12 -16.29
C SER A 20 25.08 0.60 -17.07
N THR A 21 24.19 -0.34 -17.46
CA THR A 21 22.93 -0.06 -18.17
C THR A 21 21.87 0.57 -17.27
N LEU A 22 21.98 0.42 -15.95
CA LEU A 22 20.98 0.94 -15.02
C LEU A 22 20.94 2.47 -14.99
N HIS A 23 19.72 3.02 -15.06
CA HIS A 23 19.50 4.45 -14.88
C HIS A 23 19.65 4.87 -13.40
N GLU A 24 20.17 6.07 -13.13
CA GLU A 24 20.43 6.58 -11.77
C GLU A 24 19.19 6.60 -10.86
N ASN A 25 18.02 6.91 -11.41
CA ASN A 25 16.75 6.86 -10.67
C ASN A 25 16.38 5.45 -10.17
N ILE A 26 16.89 4.38 -10.81
CA ILE A 26 16.69 3.01 -10.32
C ILE A 26 17.75 2.68 -9.26
N LYS A 27 19.02 3.03 -9.50
CA LYS A 27 20.11 2.79 -8.54
C LYS A 27 19.89 3.45 -7.18
N THR A 28 19.26 4.62 -7.17
CA THR A 28 19.00 5.42 -5.96
C THR A 28 17.66 5.15 -5.29
N ALA A 29 16.97 4.06 -5.70
CA ALA A 29 15.71 3.66 -5.10
C ALA A 29 15.85 3.26 -3.63
N SER A 30 14.77 3.40 -2.86
CA SER A 30 14.72 2.93 -1.47
C SER A 30 14.75 1.39 -1.39
N LEU A 31 15.23 0.84 -0.27
CA LEU A 31 15.22 -0.62 -0.04
C LEU A 31 13.83 -1.23 -0.18
N GLY A 32 12.77 -0.52 0.24
CA GLY A 32 11.39 -0.97 0.08
C GLY A 32 11.00 -1.14 -1.40
N ARG A 33 11.45 -0.23 -2.27
CA ARG A 33 11.25 -0.36 -3.72
C ARG A 33 12.04 -1.50 -4.32
N GLY A 34 13.29 -1.68 -3.89
CA GLY A 34 14.09 -2.84 -4.26
C GLY A 34 13.41 -4.16 -3.91
N LYS A 35 12.79 -4.25 -2.72
CA LYS A 35 12.02 -5.44 -2.29
C LYS A 35 10.83 -5.72 -3.20
N ALA A 36 10.01 -4.72 -3.52
CA ALA A 36 8.90 -4.96 -4.43
C ALA A 36 9.36 -5.33 -5.85
N LEU A 37 10.45 -4.72 -6.34
CA LEU A 37 11.02 -5.09 -7.63
C LEU A 37 11.47 -6.56 -7.63
N ALA A 38 12.17 -7.01 -6.57
CA ALA A 38 12.57 -8.41 -6.42
C ALA A 38 11.39 -9.38 -6.27
N SER A 39 10.27 -8.93 -5.69
CA SER A 39 9.04 -9.73 -5.56
C SER A 39 8.16 -9.72 -6.81
N THR A 40 8.50 -8.94 -7.84
CA THR A 40 7.73 -8.84 -9.07
C THR A 40 8.33 -9.76 -10.14
N ALA A 41 7.58 -10.78 -10.55
CA ALA A 41 7.96 -11.63 -11.66
C ALA A 41 7.78 -10.90 -13.00
N LEU A 42 8.63 -11.21 -13.98
CA LEU A 42 8.39 -10.79 -15.35
C LEU A 42 7.12 -11.47 -15.86
N LYS A 43 6.22 -10.67 -16.42
CA LYS A 43 5.08 -11.15 -17.20
C LYS A 43 5.09 -10.44 -18.54
N ILE A 44 5.21 -11.21 -19.62
CA ILE A 44 5.15 -10.68 -20.98
C ILE A 44 3.68 -10.38 -21.30
N GLU A 45 3.35 -9.10 -21.43
CA GLU A 45 2.00 -8.67 -21.78
C GLU A 45 1.84 -8.55 -23.29
N PRO A 46 0.65 -8.88 -23.86
CA PRO A 46 0.43 -8.83 -25.30
C PRO A 46 0.75 -7.48 -25.95
N TRP A 47 0.55 -6.38 -25.22
CA TRP A 47 0.79 -5.04 -25.73
C TRP A 47 2.28 -4.69 -25.87
N TYR A 48 3.20 -5.47 -25.29
CA TYR A 48 4.63 -5.25 -25.48
C TYR A 48 5.04 -5.39 -26.95
N ASN A 49 4.40 -6.28 -27.71
CA ASN A 49 4.65 -6.48 -29.13
C ASN A 49 3.85 -5.56 -30.04
N THR A 50 2.67 -5.11 -29.60
CA THR A 50 1.76 -4.34 -30.47
C THR A 50 1.96 -2.83 -30.34
N ALA A 51 2.49 -2.35 -29.20
CA ALA A 51 2.75 -0.94 -29.00
C ALA A 51 3.96 -0.46 -29.85
N PRO A 52 3.84 0.69 -30.55
CA PRO A 52 4.96 1.25 -31.31
C PRO A 52 6.19 1.54 -30.42
N ALA A 53 7.40 1.38 -30.96
CA ALA A 53 8.65 1.67 -30.24
C ALA A 53 8.69 3.09 -29.62
N ALA A 54 8.12 4.09 -30.31
CA ALA A 54 8.02 5.44 -29.79
C ALA A 54 7.13 5.54 -28.52
N ARG A 55 6.11 4.69 -28.39
CA ARG A 55 5.25 4.61 -27.21
C ARG A 55 5.95 3.92 -26.04
N HIS A 56 6.71 2.86 -26.31
CA HIS A 56 7.60 2.25 -25.31
C HIS A 56 8.61 3.26 -24.77
N ALA A 57 9.23 4.07 -25.63
CA ALA A 57 10.17 5.10 -25.22
C ALA A 57 9.51 6.20 -24.35
N GLN A 58 8.27 6.60 -24.68
CA GLN A 58 7.49 7.56 -23.89
C GLN A 58 7.16 7.02 -22.50
N LEU A 59 6.65 5.79 -22.42
CA LEU A 59 6.33 5.14 -21.15
C LEU A 59 7.59 4.93 -20.29
N LYS A 60 8.69 4.45 -20.88
CA LYS A 60 9.99 4.33 -20.22
C LYS A 60 10.44 5.66 -19.61
N THR A 61 10.35 6.74 -20.38
CA THR A 61 10.73 8.08 -19.92
C THR A 61 9.84 8.55 -18.76
N ALA A 62 8.52 8.37 -18.87
CA ALA A 62 7.59 8.75 -17.81
C ALA A 62 7.79 7.90 -16.54
N ASN A 63 8.01 6.59 -16.69
CA ASN A 63 8.28 5.67 -15.59
C ASN A 63 9.57 6.07 -14.85
N LEU A 64 10.69 6.24 -15.56
CA LEU A 64 11.96 6.66 -14.97
C LEU A 64 11.84 8.02 -14.27
N LYS A 65 11.05 8.95 -14.81
CA LYS A 65 10.78 10.24 -14.16
C LYS A 65 10.00 10.06 -12.85
N ALA A 66 8.96 9.23 -12.85
CA ALA A 66 8.17 8.89 -11.66
C ALA A 66 9.03 8.23 -10.57
N TRP A 67 9.92 7.30 -10.94
CA TRP A 67 10.94 6.76 -10.02
C TRP A 67 11.80 7.88 -9.40
N GLY A 68 12.31 8.80 -10.22
CA GLY A 68 13.17 9.88 -9.75
C GLY A 68 12.49 10.89 -8.84
N SER A 69 11.23 11.27 -9.11
CA SER A 69 10.48 12.17 -8.21
C SER A 69 10.03 11.45 -6.93
N GLN A 70 9.68 10.17 -7.02
CA GLN A 70 9.33 9.39 -5.85
C GLN A 70 10.54 9.10 -4.94
N ASN A 71 11.73 8.83 -5.47
CA ASN A 71 12.95 8.70 -4.65
C ASN A 71 13.21 9.97 -3.82
N LYS A 72 12.87 11.16 -4.33
CA LYS A 72 12.99 12.41 -3.57
C LYS A 72 11.98 12.51 -2.43
N VAL A 73 10.81 11.88 -2.57
CA VAL A 73 9.78 11.79 -1.52
C VAL A 73 10.18 10.72 -0.49
N ASP A 74 10.62 9.55 -0.94
CA ASP A 74 11.14 8.49 -0.06
C ASP A 74 12.28 9.03 0.82
N LYS A 75 13.23 9.76 0.22
CA LYS A 75 14.33 10.41 0.95
C LYS A 75 13.86 11.49 1.93
N LEU A 76 12.76 12.19 1.63
CA LEU A 76 12.20 13.20 2.53
C LEU A 76 11.66 12.57 3.81
N PHE A 77 11.11 11.35 3.71
CA PHE A 77 10.49 10.62 4.81
C PHE A 77 11.32 9.43 5.29
N GLU A 78 12.59 9.31 4.89
CA GLU A 78 13.47 8.19 5.23
C GLU A 78 13.64 7.98 6.75
N LYS A 79 13.65 9.08 7.51
CA LYS A 79 13.76 9.06 8.98
C LYS A 79 12.41 8.95 9.70
N LEU A 80 11.30 9.00 8.95
CA LEU A 80 9.97 8.90 9.50
C LEU A 80 9.67 7.43 9.83
N GLN A 81 9.76 7.09 11.12
CA GLN A 81 9.44 5.75 11.59
C GLN A 81 7.93 5.46 11.52
N ASP A 82 7.58 4.22 11.15
CA ASP A 82 6.24 3.69 11.38
C ASP A 82 5.95 3.63 12.89
N VAL A 83 4.66 3.64 13.22
CA VAL A 83 4.19 3.72 14.61
C VAL A 83 4.70 2.57 15.48
N ARG A 84 4.81 1.34 14.95
CA ARG A 84 5.23 0.18 15.74
C ARG A 84 6.74 0.20 15.96
N THR A 85 7.51 0.59 14.95
CA THR A 85 8.97 0.76 15.07
C THR A 85 9.32 1.89 16.03
N PHE A 86 8.55 2.97 16.05
CA PHE A 86 8.71 4.06 17.02
C PHE A 86 8.32 3.63 18.45
N ALA A 87 7.17 2.97 18.60
CA ALA A 87 6.57 2.70 19.90
C ALA A 87 7.18 1.51 20.66
N ALA A 88 7.53 0.43 19.96
CA ALA A 88 8.04 -0.79 20.57
C ALA A 88 9.27 -0.55 21.49
N PRO A 89 10.35 0.13 21.05
CA PRO A 89 11.50 0.36 21.91
C PRO A 89 11.18 1.24 23.13
N LEU A 90 10.29 2.24 22.97
CA LEU A 90 9.88 3.11 24.09
C LEU A 90 9.14 2.32 25.16
N LEU A 91 8.19 1.48 24.76
CA LEU A 91 7.43 0.64 25.67
C LEU A 91 8.33 -0.41 26.34
N GLN A 92 9.17 -1.09 25.56
CA GLN A 92 10.09 -2.10 26.07
C GLN A 92 11.04 -1.52 27.14
N ALA A 93 11.61 -0.35 26.87
CA ALA A 93 12.51 0.32 27.80
C ALA A 93 11.81 0.67 29.12
N LYS A 94 10.58 1.21 29.06
CA LYS A 94 9.84 1.56 30.28
C LYS A 94 9.39 0.36 31.10
N LEU A 95 8.97 -0.71 30.45
CA LEU A 95 8.63 -1.97 31.12
C LEU A 95 9.83 -2.59 31.83
N GLN A 96 11.00 -2.53 31.19
CA GLN A 96 12.24 -3.01 31.79
C GLN A 96 12.67 -2.15 32.98
N GLU A 97 12.63 -0.82 32.84
CA GLU A 97 13.05 0.14 33.86
C GLU A 97 12.19 0.05 35.13
N GLN A 98 10.87 0.01 34.99
CA GLN A 98 9.96 0.09 36.15
C GLN A 98 9.63 -1.27 36.78
N TYR A 99 9.54 -2.34 35.97
CA TYR A 99 8.99 -3.64 36.41
C TYR A 99 9.90 -4.83 36.10
N ALA A 100 11.09 -4.62 35.53
CA ALA A 100 12.00 -5.69 35.09
C ALA A 100 11.31 -6.74 34.19
N VAL A 101 10.44 -6.27 33.30
CA VAL A 101 9.74 -7.07 32.30
C VAL A 101 10.51 -7.01 30.98
N THR A 102 11.15 -8.13 30.63
CA THR A 102 11.97 -8.30 29.41
C THR A 102 11.23 -8.96 28.25
N HIS A 103 9.96 -9.32 28.43
CA HIS A 103 9.17 -9.99 27.40
C HIS A 103 8.95 -9.05 26.21
N ASP A 104 9.03 -9.56 24.99
CA ASP A 104 8.84 -8.76 23.78
C ASP A 104 7.39 -8.28 23.69
N VAL A 105 7.22 -6.96 23.70
CA VAL A 105 5.92 -6.27 23.68
C VAL A 105 5.08 -6.54 22.44
N ARG A 106 5.68 -7.02 21.35
CA ARG A 106 5.00 -7.32 20.08
C ARG A 106 4.27 -8.65 20.10
N ILE A 107 4.84 -9.63 20.82
CA ILE A 107 4.36 -11.02 20.87
C ILE A 107 3.86 -11.45 22.26
N THR A 108 3.91 -10.54 23.23
CA THR A 108 3.28 -10.69 24.53
C THR A 108 1.91 -10.01 24.50
N PHE A 109 0.87 -10.71 24.95
CA PHE A 109 -0.51 -10.28 24.82
C PHE A 109 -1.17 -10.03 26.17
N LEU A 110 -2.19 -9.19 26.16
CA LEU A 110 -3.16 -9.00 27.23
C LEU A 110 -4.44 -9.72 26.86
N HIS A 111 -4.95 -10.52 27.79
CA HIS A 111 -6.32 -11.01 27.77
C HIS A 111 -7.10 -10.29 28.86
N VAL A 112 -7.86 -9.27 28.47
CA VAL A 112 -8.63 -8.44 29.42
C VAL A 112 -10.11 -8.75 29.35
N TYR A 113 -10.73 -8.79 30.53
CA TYR A 113 -12.16 -8.95 30.71
C TYR A 113 -12.75 -7.60 31.12
N ILE A 114 -13.67 -7.07 30.31
CA ILE A 114 -14.24 -5.73 30.48
C ILE A 114 -15.73 -5.89 30.80
N PRO A 115 -16.25 -5.31 31.90
CA PRO A 115 -17.67 -5.29 32.20
C PRO A 115 -18.44 -4.59 31.06
N LYS A 116 -19.56 -5.17 30.63
CA LYS A 116 -20.47 -4.56 29.66
C LYS A 116 -21.35 -3.57 30.41
N GLU A 117 -21.17 -2.27 30.18
CA GLU A 117 -22.15 -1.29 30.66
C GLU A 117 -23.40 -1.35 29.77
N GLY A 118 -24.54 -1.69 30.38
CA GLY A 118 -25.86 -1.63 29.74
C GLY A 118 -26.45 -0.20 29.80
N PRO A 119 -27.40 0.16 28.92
CA PRO A 119 -28.16 1.40 29.04
C PRO A 119 -28.80 1.54 30.43
N TRP A 120 -28.95 2.77 30.92
CA TRP A 120 -29.49 3.10 32.26
C TRP A 120 -30.91 2.55 32.56
N TYR A 121 -31.62 2.05 31.56
CA TYR A 121 -32.98 1.49 31.66
C TYR A 121 -33.05 -0.05 31.58
N THR A 122 -31.92 -0.75 31.46
CA THR A 122 -31.87 -2.22 31.52
C THR A 122 -31.31 -2.70 32.85
N ILE A 123 -32.08 -3.51 33.59
CA ILE A 123 -31.60 -4.24 34.77
C ILE A 123 -30.81 -5.45 34.25
N ASP A 124 -29.48 -5.34 34.20
CA ASP A 124 -28.60 -6.45 33.84
C ASP A 124 -28.38 -7.34 35.08
N THR A 125 -29.04 -8.50 35.13
CA THR A 125 -28.97 -9.44 36.28
C THR A 125 -27.85 -10.48 36.15
N LEU A 126 -27.10 -10.49 35.05
CA LEU A 126 -26.02 -11.45 34.80
C LEU A 126 -24.66 -10.81 34.52
N GLY A 127 -24.58 -9.48 34.39
CA GLY A 127 -23.33 -8.73 34.26
C GLY A 127 -22.52 -9.21 33.05
N GLY A 128 -22.96 -8.85 31.85
CA GLY A 128 -22.26 -9.26 30.63
C GLY A 128 -20.78 -8.86 30.66
N VAL A 129 -19.88 -9.75 30.24
CA VAL A 129 -18.44 -9.47 30.12
C VAL A 129 -18.04 -9.57 28.66
N THR A 130 -17.19 -8.66 28.18
CA THR A 130 -16.55 -8.80 26.88
C THR A 130 -15.05 -9.02 27.05
N THR A 131 -14.49 -9.95 26.28
CA THR A 131 -13.06 -10.24 26.29
C THR A 131 -12.35 -9.45 25.19
N ARG A 132 -11.08 -9.12 25.43
CA ARG A 132 -10.19 -8.52 24.43
C ARG A 132 -8.82 -9.16 24.54
N ILE A 133 -8.30 -9.60 23.40
CA ILE A 133 -6.95 -10.11 23.25
C ILE A 133 -6.17 -9.18 22.32
N VAL A 134 -5.10 -8.55 22.83
CA VAL A 134 -4.26 -7.61 22.07
C VAL A 134 -2.81 -7.69 22.53
N SER A 135 -1.84 -7.41 21.65
CA SER A 135 -0.44 -7.31 22.08
C SER A 135 -0.24 -6.17 23.08
N LEU A 136 0.82 -6.22 23.91
CA LEU A 136 1.17 -5.11 24.80
C LEU A 136 1.42 -3.83 24.02
N LEU A 137 2.09 -3.94 22.86
CA LEU A 137 2.33 -2.82 21.98
C LEU A 137 1.02 -2.17 21.49
N ASP A 138 0.09 -2.96 20.98
CA ASP A 138 -1.18 -2.44 20.48
C ASP A 138 -2.05 -1.89 21.60
N ALA A 139 -2.03 -2.52 22.78
CA ALA A 139 -2.69 -1.98 23.95
C ALA A 139 -2.14 -0.60 24.34
N ALA A 140 -0.81 -0.44 24.35
CA ALA A 140 -0.17 0.84 24.65
C ALA A 140 -0.40 1.91 23.59
N LEU A 141 -0.40 1.53 22.30
CA LEU A 141 -0.72 2.43 21.19
C LEU A 141 -2.16 2.93 21.24
N HIS A 142 -3.09 2.06 21.63
CA HIS A 142 -4.46 2.46 21.86
C HIS A 142 -4.65 3.21 23.18
N ASN A 143 -3.75 3.05 24.15
CA ASN A 143 -3.85 3.67 25.48
C ASN A 143 -5.15 3.27 26.23
N PHE A 144 -5.27 3.69 27.49
CA PHE A 144 -6.38 3.32 28.38
C PHE A 144 -7.06 4.56 28.96
N ALA A 145 -8.40 4.53 29.05
CA ALA A 145 -9.15 5.66 29.62
C ALA A 145 -9.04 5.72 31.14
N ALA A 146 -9.18 6.91 31.73
CA ALA A 146 -9.07 7.10 33.17
C ALA A 146 -10.12 6.29 33.97
N ASN A 147 -11.28 6.05 33.36
CA ASN A 147 -12.37 5.26 33.92
C ASN A 147 -12.44 3.83 33.36
N GLU A 148 -11.42 3.37 32.61
CA GLU A 148 -11.42 2.03 32.02
C GLU A 148 -11.12 0.97 33.08
N THR A 149 -12.16 0.26 33.52
CA THR A 149 -12.04 -0.84 34.49
C THR A 149 -11.94 -2.20 33.80
N VAL A 150 -10.99 -3.02 34.23
CA VAL A 150 -10.86 -4.42 33.84
C VAL A 150 -11.12 -5.32 35.04
N LEU A 151 -11.68 -6.52 34.80
CA LEU A 151 -11.91 -7.50 35.84
C LEU A 151 -10.60 -8.14 36.31
N ALA A 152 -10.60 -8.59 37.56
CA ALA A 152 -9.44 -9.17 38.23
C ALA A 152 -8.87 -10.41 37.50
N ASP A 153 -9.70 -11.13 36.74
CA ASP A 153 -9.33 -12.32 35.98
C ASP A 153 -8.51 -12.01 34.72
N SER A 154 -8.28 -10.74 34.39
CA SER A 154 -7.43 -10.33 33.26
C SER A 154 -5.98 -10.78 33.45
N GLN A 155 -5.35 -11.26 32.38
CA GLN A 155 -4.01 -11.89 32.40
C GLN A 155 -3.09 -11.37 31.29
N TYR A 156 -1.79 -11.59 31.49
CA TYR A 156 -0.80 -11.59 30.41
C TYR A 156 -0.72 -12.99 29.83
N ILE A 157 -0.70 -13.11 28.50
CA ILE A 157 -0.70 -14.39 27.80
C ILE A 157 0.33 -14.40 26.67
N SER A 158 0.74 -15.59 26.24
CA SER A 158 1.47 -15.76 24.98
C SER A 158 0.59 -15.37 23.79
N GLN A 159 1.21 -15.16 22.62
CA GLN A 159 0.47 -14.97 21.38
C GLN A 159 -0.45 -16.18 21.13
N PRO A 160 -1.77 -15.97 20.96
CA PRO A 160 -2.67 -17.07 20.65
C PRO A 160 -2.31 -17.73 19.32
N ASP A 161 -2.44 -19.06 19.26
CA ASP A 161 -2.34 -19.80 18.00
C ASP A 161 -3.60 -19.59 17.12
N GLU A 162 -3.61 -20.17 15.91
CA GLU A 162 -4.74 -20.10 14.98
C GLU A 162 -6.05 -20.68 15.55
N ARG A 163 -5.97 -21.48 16.62
CA ARG A 163 -7.10 -22.09 17.32
C ARG A 163 -7.50 -21.31 18.57
N GLY A 164 -6.79 -20.22 18.88
CA GLY A 164 -7.02 -19.36 20.04
C GLY A 164 -6.44 -19.90 21.35
N HIS A 165 -5.57 -20.91 21.32
CA HIS A 165 -4.89 -21.40 22.52
C HIS A 165 -3.73 -20.48 22.90
N PHE A 166 -3.51 -20.32 24.21
CA PHE A 166 -2.43 -19.50 24.76
C PHE A 166 -2.01 -20.02 26.13
N ASP A 167 -0.83 -19.60 26.56
CA ASP A 167 -0.28 -19.83 27.90
C ASP A 167 -0.39 -18.56 28.74
N ILE A 168 -0.66 -18.70 30.04
CA ILE A 168 -0.61 -17.57 30.99
C ILE A 168 0.85 -17.28 31.35
N LEU A 169 1.27 -16.03 31.17
CA LEU A 169 2.62 -15.59 31.48
C LEU A 169 2.68 -15.02 32.91
N PRO A 170 3.72 -15.35 33.71
CA PRO A 170 3.83 -14.94 35.12
C PRO A 170 4.24 -13.47 35.30
N ILE A 171 3.84 -12.58 34.39
CA ILE A 171 4.15 -11.14 34.42
C ILE A 171 3.35 -10.44 35.53
N LYS A 172 2.16 -10.93 35.85
CA LYS A 172 1.27 -10.34 36.86
C LYS A 172 1.88 -10.27 38.27
N ALA A 173 2.86 -11.14 38.56
CA ALA A 173 3.64 -11.11 39.80
C ALA A 173 4.60 -9.90 39.88
N LYS A 174 5.01 -9.33 38.74
CA LYS A 174 5.88 -8.15 38.65
C LYS A 174 5.10 -6.87 38.39
N MET A 175 4.07 -6.95 37.55
CA MET A 175 3.28 -5.81 37.10
C MET A 175 1.82 -6.24 36.93
N THR A 176 0.92 -5.61 37.68
CA THR A 176 -0.53 -5.80 37.53
C THR A 176 -1.05 -5.13 36.26
N ILE A 177 -2.24 -5.52 35.80
CA ILE A 177 -2.87 -4.91 34.62
C ILE A 177 -3.11 -3.40 34.84
N SER A 178 -3.54 -3.01 36.05
CA SER A 178 -3.74 -1.59 36.39
C SER A 178 -2.43 -0.78 36.37
N GLN A 179 -1.32 -1.38 36.82
CA GLN A 179 0.01 -0.77 36.70
C GLN A 179 0.42 -0.62 35.23
N PHE A 180 0.14 -1.60 34.38
CA PHE A 180 0.37 -1.47 32.94
C PHE A 180 -0.50 -0.37 32.31
N GLN A 181 -1.79 -0.29 32.65
CA GLN A 181 -2.67 0.80 32.19
C GLN A 181 -2.10 2.17 32.58
N THR A 182 -1.63 2.31 33.82
CA THR A 182 -1.00 3.54 34.32
C THR A 182 0.27 3.86 33.55
N LEU A 183 1.16 2.88 33.33
CA LEU A 183 2.38 3.05 32.55
C LEU A 183 2.07 3.53 31.12
N CYS A 184 1.06 2.97 30.46
CA CYS A 184 0.67 3.41 29.12
C CYS A 184 0.17 4.86 29.10
N ARG A 185 -0.62 5.26 30.10
CA ARG A 185 -1.11 6.64 30.23
C ARG A 185 0.00 7.64 30.51
N GLU A 186 0.99 7.26 31.32
CA GLU A 186 2.16 8.09 31.65
C GLU A 186 3.13 8.21 30.47
N LEU A 187 3.40 7.11 29.77
CA LEU A 187 4.27 7.10 28.60
C LEU A 187 3.66 7.88 27.43
N ASP A 188 2.33 7.81 27.26
CA ASP A 188 1.56 8.53 26.25
C ASP A 188 2.19 8.45 24.84
N ILE A 189 2.37 7.21 24.37
CA ILE A 189 2.99 6.95 23.05
C ILE A 189 2.24 7.69 21.94
N GLY A 190 0.91 7.79 22.04
CA GLY A 190 0.10 8.54 21.09
C GLY A 190 0.52 10.01 20.97
N LYS A 191 0.73 10.71 22.10
CA LYS A 191 1.26 12.08 22.08
C LYS A 191 2.66 12.14 21.50
N LEU A 192 3.56 11.26 21.93
CA LEU A 192 4.95 11.23 21.45
C LEU A 192 5.02 10.99 19.93
N TYR A 193 4.20 10.07 19.42
CA TYR A 193 4.17 9.76 18.01
C TYR A 193 3.55 10.89 17.17
N ASN A 194 2.49 11.54 17.67
CA ASN A 194 1.94 12.73 17.01
C ASN A 194 2.98 13.87 16.93
N GLN A 195 3.76 14.09 17.98
CA GLN A 195 4.85 15.08 17.96
C GLN A 195 5.94 14.70 16.97
N HIS A 196 6.34 13.43 16.94
CA HIS A 196 7.27 12.88 15.95
C HIS A 196 6.78 13.19 14.53
N LEU A 197 5.55 12.79 14.16
CA LEU A 197 4.99 13.06 12.84
C LEU A 197 4.95 14.55 12.49
N GLN A 198 4.46 15.39 13.40
CA GLN A 198 4.35 16.83 13.16
C GLN A 198 5.72 17.48 12.91
N SER A 199 6.78 17.02 13.59
CA SER A 199 8.14 17.53 13.38
C SER A 199 8.66 17.31 11.95
N TYR A 200 8.20 16.25 11.27
CA TYR A 200 8.54 15.97 9.88
C TYR A 200 7.55 16.57 8.89
N LEU A 201 6.25 16.53 9.19
CA LEU A 201 5.18 16.86 8.23
C LEU A 201 4.76 18.33 8.26
N LEU A 202 5.00 19.01 9.38
CA LEU A 202 4.64 20.41 9.60
C LEU A 202 5.87 21.22 10.06
N PRO A 203 6.94 21.30 9.23
CA PRO A 203 8.12 22.05 9.61
C PRO A 203 7.79 23.53 9.81
N SER A 204 8.41 24.17 10.80
CA SER A 204 8.15 25.57 11.13
C SER A 204 8.63 26.55 10.04
N GLU A 205 9.62 26.14 9.24
CA GLU A 205 10.22 26.95 8.19
C GLU A 205 9.35 26.96 6.91
N PRO A 206 8.85 28.12 6.44
CA PRO A 206 7.99 28.20 5.26
C PRO A 206 8.62 27.61 3.98
N VAL A 207 9.94 27.75 3.83
CA VAL A 207 10.67 27.19 2.68
C VAL A 207 10.66 25.66 2.70
N ALA A 208 10.75 25.04 3.89
CA ALA A 208 10.69 23.60 4.04
C ALA A 208 9.28 23.06 3.71
N VAL A 209 8.23 23.75 4.17
CA VAL A 209 6.84 23.43 3.81
C VAL A 209 6.62 23.50 2.29
N ALA A 210 7.08 24.58 1.66
CA ALA A 210 6.94 24.76 0.22
C ALA A 210 7.73 23.68 -0.57
N ALA A 211 8.95 23.37 -0.15
CA ALA A 211 9.77 22.32 -0.78
C ALA A 211 9.14 20.93 -0.66
N MET A 212 8.58 20.59 0.51
CA MET A 212 7.86 19.35 0.74
C MET A 212 6.64 19.24 -0.17
N LYS A 213 5.77 20.25 -0.14
CA LYS A 213 4.59 20.32 -1.01
C LYS A 213 4.98 20.14 -2.47
N TYR A 214 6.01 20.86 -2.92
CA TYR A 214 6.50 20.75 -4.29
C TYR A 214 6.96 19.32 -4.63
N LYS A 215 7.80 18.69 -3.81
CA LYS A 215 8.31 17.34 -4.07
C LYS A 215 7.20 16.29 -4.12
N VAL A 216 6.29 16.33 -3.14
CA VAL A 216 5.14 15.41 -3.09
C VAL A 216 4.23 15.63 -4.29
N THR A 217 3.85 16.88 -4.59
CA THR A 217 3.00 17.20 -5.74
C THR A 217 3.65 16.78 -7.06
N GLN A 218 4.96 16.95 -7.24
CA GLN A 218 5.65 16.49 -8.44
C GLN A 218 5.63 14.96 -8.57
N SER A 219 5.83 14.24 -7.46
CA SER A 219 5.71 12.77 -7.47
C SER A 219 4.32 12.31 -7.91
N LEU A 220 3.26 12.93 -7.36
CA LEU A 220 1.88 12.61 -7.74
C LEU A 220 1.59 12.91 -9.23
N LYS A 221 2.14 14.01 -9.76
CA LYS A 221 2.02 14.37 -11.17
C LYS A 221 2.74 13.40 -12.08
N ASP A 222 3.96 13.03 -11.74
CA ASP A 222 4.76 12.10 -12.54
C ASP A 222 4.16 10.69 -12.51
N ALA A 223 3.60 10.27 -11.37
CA ALA A 223 2.86 9.01 -11.25
C ALA A 223 1.60 9.01 -12.13
N LEU A 224 0.84 10.11 -12.16
CA LEU A 224 -0.31 10.25 -13.06
C LEU A 224 0.12 10.23 -14.55
N SER A 225 1.22 10.89 -14.90
CA SER A 225 1.76 10.85 -16.26
C SER A 225 2.22 9.44 -16.67
N ALA A 226 2.89 8.70 -15.78
CA ALA A 226 3.27 7.32 -16.04
C ALA A 226 2.04 6.41 -16.22
N ALA A 227 1.02 6.56 -15.37
CA ALA A 227 -0.25 5.85 -15.52
C ALA A 227 -0.97 6.20 -16.82
N ALA A 228 -0.88 7.45 -17.29
CA ALA A 228 -1.45 7.88 -18.57
C ALA A 228 -0.73 7.28 -19.77
N GLU A 229 0.60 7.17 -19.73
CA GLU A 229 1.34 6.46 -20.77
C GLU A 229 0.99 4.97 -20.77
N LEU A 230 0.90 4.32 -19.60
CA LEU A 230 0.54 2.91 -19.50
C LEU A 230 -0.87 2.68 -20.07
N ALA A 231 -1.85 3.47 -19.61
CA ALA A 231 -3.24 3.35 -20.05
C ALA A 231 -3.42 3.60 -21.55
N LEU A 232 -2.60 4.47 -22.15
CA LEU A 232 -2.63 4.68 -23.60
C LEU A 232 -2.03 3.49 -24.37
N ASN A 233 -1.01 2.83 -23.81
CA ASN A 233 -0.42 1.63 -24.38
C ASN A 233 -1.34 0.40 -24.25
N THR A 234 -2.09 0.29 -23.15
CA THR A 234 -3.05 -0.81 -22.91
C THR A 234 -4.41 -0.57 -23.56
N GLY A 235 -4.67 0.65 -24.06
CA GLY A 235 -5.96 1.03 -24.65
C GLY A 235 -7.05 1.38 -23.62
N ASP A 236 -6.70 1.48 -22.33
CA ASP A 236 -7.61 1.93 -21.27
C ASP A 236 -8.00 3.41 -21.40
N ILE A 237 -7.22 4.22 -22.14
CA ILE A 237 -7.59 5.58 -22.54
C ILE A 237 -7.27 5.85 -24.01
N GLN A 238 -7.98 6.81 -24.60
CA GLN A 238 -7.70 7.30 -25.96
C GLN A 238 -6.77 8.53 -25.96
N LEU A 239 -6.33 8.96 -27.15
CA LEU A 239 -5.32 10.02 -27.29
C LEU A 239 -5.78 11.39 -26.77
N ASP A 240 -7.06 11.73 -26.91
CA ASP A 240 -7.67 12.95 -26.40
C ASP A 240 -7.76 12.94 -24.86
N ALA A 241 -8.16 11.81 -24.26
CA ALA A 241 -8.11 11.56 -22.83
C ALA A 241 -6.67 11.67 -22.30
N TYR A 242 -5.69 11.08 -22.99
CA TYR A 242 -4.27 11.23 -22.65
C TYR A 242 -3.81 12.69 -22.66
N ARG A 243 -4.19 13.49 -23.67
CA ARG A 243 -3.86 14.92 -23.73
C ARG A 243 -4.47 15.69 -22.55
N LEU A 244 -5.71 15.37 -22.19
CA LEU A 244 -6.39 15.94 -21.03
C LEU A 244 -5.65 15.64 -19.73
N ILE A 245 -5.30 14.37 -19.48
CA ILE A 245 -4.61 13.94 -18.27
C ILE A 245 -3.20 14.54 -18.19
N ASN A 246 -2.48 14.62 -19.30
CA ASN A 246 -1.18 15.28 -19.32
C ASN A 246 -1.27 16.79 -19.10
N ALA A 247 -2.32 17.46 -19.58
CA ALA A 247 -2.57 18.86 -19.24
C ALA A 247 -2.82 19.03 -17.74
N LEU A 248 -3.60 18.13 -17.13
CA LEU A 248 -3.83 18.10 -15.68
C LEU A 248 -2.51 17.94 -14.91
N ALA A 249 -1.68 16.95 -15.26
CA ALA A 249 -0.37 16.71 -14.65
C ALA A 249 0.55 17.94 -14.76
N LYS A 250 0.55 18.63 -15.90
CA LYS A 250 1.33 19.86 -16.10
C LYS A 250 0.75 21.10 -15.39
N GLY A 251 -0.46 21.01 -14.84
CA GLY A 251 -1.17 22.16 -14.29
C GLY A 251 -1.61 23.18 -15.35
N ALA A 252 -1.75 22.72 -16.60
CA ALA A 252 -2.21 23.52 -17.72
C ALA A 252 -3.75 23.53 -17.81
N PRO A 253 -4.35 24.50 -18.54
CA PRO A 253 -5.76 24.46 -18.85
C PRO A 253 -6.17 23.13 -19.50
N LEU A 254 -7.25 22.54 -18.99
CA LEU A 254 -7.76 21.26 -19.50
C LEU A 254 -8.35 21.43 -20.90
N PRO A 255 -7.88 20.67 -21.92
CA PRO A 255 -8.53 20.65 -23.23
C PRO A 255 -9.95 20.07 -23.12
N LEU A 256 -10.75 20.26 -24.17
CA LEU A 256 -12.05 19.60 -24.27
C LEU A 256 -11.85 18.10 -24.56
N LEU A 257 -12.64 17.26 -23.91
CA LEU A 257 -12.77 15.84 -24.23
C LEU A 257 -14.06 15.67 -25.00
N ASN A 258 -14.00 15.23 -26.26
CA ASN A 258 -15.18 15.12 -27.14
C ASN A 258 -16.05 16.39 -27.17
N GLY A 259 -15.43 17.57 -27.16
CA GLY A 259 -16.12 18.87 -27.14
C GLY A 259 -16.70 19.27 -25.78
N GLN A 260 -16.54 18.45 -24.74
CA GLN A 260 -17.02 18.71 -23.40
C GLN A 260 -15.90 19.21 -22.48
N ARG A 261 -16.22 20.21 -21.65
CA ARG A 261 -15.32 20.63 -20.58
C ARG A 261 -15.38 19.61 -19.46
N MET A 262 -14.22 19.10 -19.05
CA MET A 262 -14.11 18.15 -17.94
C MET A 262 -13.78 18.88 -16.63
N GLN A 263 -14.18 18.30 -15.49
CA GLN A 263 -13.87 18.78 -14.15
C GLN A 263 -13.42 17.62 -13.26
N CYS A 264 -12.51 17.92 -12.34
CA CYS A 264 -12.04 16.97 -11.33
C CYS A 264 -13.08 16.85 -10.21
N ARG A 265 -13.29 15.62 -9.71
CA ARG A 265 -14.10 15.30 -8.54
C ARG A 265 -13.39 14.22 -7.71
N ASP A 266 -13.59 14.24 -6.40
CA ASP A 266 -13.23 13.10 -5.57
C ASP A 266 -14.34 12.05 -5.62
N LEU A 267 -13.97 10.78 -5.45
CA LEU A 267 -14.92 9.69 -5.29
C LEU A 267 -15.33 9.53 -3.82
N SER A 268 -16.61 9.25 -3.59
CA SER A 268 -17.15 8.80 -2.31
C SER A 268 -17.94 7.51 -2.53
N ILE A 269 -17.81 6.56 -1.60
CA ILE A 269 -18.52 5.28 -1.60
C ILE A 269 -19.07 5.08 -0.19
N MET A 270 -20.36 4.75 -0.05
CA MET A 270 -21.01 4.55 1.26
C MET A 270 -20.70 5.71 2.23
N GLU A 271 -20.89 6.95 1.76
CA GLU A 271 -20.67 8.19 2.53
C GLU A 271 -19.21 8.41 2.98
N THR A 272 -18.27 7.62 2.47
CA THR A 272 -16.83 7.71 2.76
C THR A 272 -16.09 8.32 1.58
N ARG A 273 -15.57 9.54 1.76
CA ARG A 273 -14.71 10.20 0.77
C ARG A 273 -13.37 9.47 0.67
N LEU A 274 -12.98 9.09 -0.54
CA LEU A 274 -11.75 8.37 -0.80
C LEU A 274 -10.59 9.34 -1.08
N THR A 275 -9.56 9.30 -0.25
CA THR A 275 -8.40 10.20 -0.34
C THR A 275 -7.47 9.77 -1.48
N GLY A 276 -7.48 10.52 -2.58
CA GLY A 276 -6.54 10.36 -3.69
C GLY A 276 -7.11 9.65 -4.92
N VAL A 277 -8.35 9.15 -4.86
CA VAL A 277 -9.08 8.66 -6.04
C VAL A 277 -9.70 9.85 -6.77
N LEU A 278 -9.33 10.03 -8.05
CA LEU A 278 -9.75 11.17 -8.85
C LEU A 278 -10.68 10.71 -9.98
N LEU A 279 -11.77 11.45 -10.17
CA LEU A 279 -12.66 11.33 -11.32
C LEU A 279 -12.59 12.60 -12.17
N LEU A 280 -12.45 12.45 -13.49
CA LEU A 280 -12.71 13.51 -14.45
C LEU A 280 -14.06 13.23 -15.11
N ILE A 281 -15.03 14.13 -14.86
CA ILE A 281 -16.39 14.03 -15.40
C ILE A 281 -16.75 15.30 -16.18
N PRO A 282 -17.77 15.28 -17.07
CA PRO A 282 -18.26 16.47 -17.73
C PRO A 282 -18.71 17.55 -16.73
N ALA A 283 -18.37 18.80 -17.03
CA ALA A 283 -18.72 19.97 -16.21
C ALA A 283 -20.23 20.25 -16.25
N VAL A 284 -20.82 20.09 -17.43
CA VAL A 284 -22.26 20.19 -17.67
C VAL A 284 -22.80 18.79 -17.90
N ARG A 285 -23.79 18.40 -17.11
CA ARG A 285 -24.52 17.14 -17.34
C ARG A 285 -25.57 17.40 -18.42
N ASP A 286 -25.65 16.50 -19.38
CA ASP A 286 -26.80 16.48 -20.28
C ASP A 286 -27.95 15.68 -19.63
N SER A 287 -29.13 15.69 -20.26
CA SER A 287 -30.30 14.91 -19.82
C SER A 287 -30.06 13.40 -19.77
N ARG A 288 -28.94 12.92 -20.34
CA ARG A 288 -28.54 11.51 -20.42
C ARG A 288 -27.46 11.14 -19.37
N GLY A 289 -27.13 12.05 -18.45
CA GLY A 289 -26.22 11.80 -17.34
C GLY A 289 -24.73 11.85 -17.71
N ILE A 290 -23.90 11.09 -17.00
CA ILE A 290 -22.44 11.00 -17.24
C ILE A 290 -22.19 9.86 -18.23
N ARG A 291 -21.92 10.22 -19.49
CA ARG A 291 -21.70 9.29 -20.62
C ARG A 291 -20.23 9.08 -20.98
N GLN A 292 -19.33 9.69 -20.22
CA GLN A 292 -17.89 9.50 -20.34
C GLN A 292 -17.27 9.96 -19.02
N LEU A 293 -16.36 9.17 -18.47
CA LEU A 293 -15.55 9.57 -17.32
C LEU A 293 -14.17 8.94 -17.41
N ILE A 294 -13.18 9.59 -16.81
CA ILE A 294 -11.87 9.00 -16.59
C ILE A 294 -11.71 8.84 -15.09
N ALA A 295 -11.43 7.62 -14.64
CA ALA A 295 -11.11 7.33 -13.26
C ALA A 295 -9.61 7.10 -13.11
N TYR A 296 -9.02 7.74 -12.10
CA TYR A 296 -7.65 7.52 -11.66
C TYR A 296 -7.67 6.96 -10.25
N VAL A 297 -7.32 5.68 -10.12
CA VAL A 297 -7.13 4.98 -8.84
C VAL A 297 -5.62 4.73 -8.74
N PRO A 298 -4.87 5.56 -7.99
CA PRO A 298 -3.41 5.47 -7.98
C PRO A 298 -2.93 4.06 -7.61
N HIS A 299 -2.10 3.46 -8.48
CA HIS A 299 -1.51 2.14 -8.27
C HIS A 299 -2.52 0.97 -8.24
N ASP A 300 -3.72 1.14 -8.79
CA ASP A 300 -4.65 0.02 -8.98
C ASP A 300 -3.97 -1.13 -9.74
N PRO A 301 -4.08 -2.38 -9.25
CA PRO A 301 -3.37 -3.51 -9.85
C PRO A 301 -3.91 -3.92 -11.22
N GLU A 302 -5.10 -3.44 -11.63
CA GLU A 302 -5.67 -3.76 -12.94
C GLU A 302 -5.74 -2.52 -13.85
N HIS A 303 -6.25 -1.39 -13.33
CA HIS A 303 -6.55 -0.20 -14.12
C HIS A 303 -6.21 1.10 -13.35
N PRO A 304 -4.92 1.50 -13.24
CA PRO A 304 -4.52 2.73 -12.56
C PRO A 304 -5.23 3.99 -13.09
N LEU A 305 -5.44 4.02 -14.41
CA LEU A 305 -6.15 5.09 -15.10
C LEU A 305 -6.96 4.48 -16.25
N LYS A 306 -8.27 4.73 -16.28
CA LYS A 306 -9.16 4.17 -17.30
C LYS A 306 -10.31 5.08 -17.65
N GLU A 307 -10.65 5.08 -18.93
CA GLU A 307 -11.82 5.74 -19.48
C GLU A 307 -13.01 4.78 -19.51
N TYR A 308 -14.16 5.23 -19.01
CA TYR A 308 -15.40 4.47 -18.99
C TYR A 308 -16.50 5.19 -19.77
N THR A 309 -17.33 4.39 -20.45
CA THR A 309 -18.46 4.86 -21.26
C THR A 309 -19.66 5.34 -20.45
N SER A 310 -19.66 5.14 -19.12
CA SER A 310 -20.68 5.67 -18.22
C SER A 310 -20.24 5.56 -16.77
N LEU A 311 -20.92 6.30 -15.88
CA LEU A 311 -20.76 6.12 -14.44
C LEU A 311 -21.06 4.68 -13.98
N ASN A 312 -22.09 4.06 -14.58
CA ASN A 312 -22.46 2.68 -14.24
C ASN A 312 -21.35 1.68 -14.61
N ALA A 313 -20.72 1.83 -15.78
CA ALA A 313 -19.62 0.96 -16.19
C ALA A 313 -18.43 1.02 -15.20
N PHE A 314 -18.09 2.22 -14.71
CA PHE A 314 -17.09 2.38 -13.67
C PHE A 314 -17.52 1.74 -12.34
N MET A 315 -18.76 1.97 -11.92
CA MET A 315 -19.29 1.39 -10.67
C MET A 315 -19.29 -0.15 -10.71
N THR A 316 -19.72 -0.74 -11.82
CA THR A 316 -19.70 -2.20 -12.02
C THR A 316 -18.28 -2.73 -11.91
N GLU A 317 -17.31 -2.07 -12.56
CA GLU A 317 -15.92 -2.52 -12.55
C GLU A 317 -15.30 -2.43 -11.15
N LEU A 318 -15.46 -1.31 -10.45
CA LEU A 318 -14.92 -1.18 -9.09
C LEU A 318 -15.61 -2.14 -8.11
N THR A 319 -16.92 -2.38 -8.27
CA THR A 319 -17.66 -3.35 -7.47
C THR A 319 -17.12 -4.77 -7.70
N ARG A 320 -16.81 -5.12 -8.95
CA ARG A 320 -16.20 -6.41 -9.31
C ARG A 320 -14.84 -6.57 -8.62
N GLN A 321 -13.95 -5.58 -8.71
CA GLN A 321 -12.62 -5.64 -8.08
C GLN A 321 -12.72 -5.78 -6.55
N LEU A 322 -13.60 -5.01 -5.91
CA LEU A 322 -13.86 -5.10 -4.46
C LEU A 322 -14.46 -6.46 -4.05
N ARG A 323 -15.31 -7.06 -4.90
CA ARG A 323 -15.92 -8.37 -4.66
C ARG A 323 -14.92 -9.51 -4.79
N GLU A 324 -14.25 -9.60 -5.93
CA GLU A 324 -13.29 -10.67 -6.20
C GLU A 324 -12.11 -10.66 -5.22
N ASN A 325 -11.74 -9.47 -4.72
CA ASN A 325 -10.74 -9.29 -3.68
C ASN A 325 -9.41 -10.03 -3.97
N LYS A 326 -9.02 -10.10 -5.24
CA LYS A 326 -7.83 -10.82 -5.70
C LYS A 326 -6.58 -10.37 -4.95
N THR A 327 -5.73 -11.33 -4.60
CA THR A 327 -4.42 -11.08 -4.00
C THR A 327 -3.41 -10.80 -5.11
N GLY A 328 -2.76 -9.64 -5.03
CA GLY A 328 -1.70 -9.25 -5.95
C GLY A 328 -0.48 -10.16 -5.82
N ALA A 329 0.08 -10.60 -6.95
CA ALA A 329 1.15 -11.60 -6.97
C ALA A 329 2.45 -11.06 -6.34
N ALA A 330 2.75 -9.77 -6.54
CA ALA A 330 3.96 -9.15 -6.03
C ALA A 330 3.77 -8.57 -4.62
N SER A 331 2.64 -7.89 -4.39
CA SER A 331 2.38 -7.25 -3.09
C SER A 331 1.91 -8.22 -2.01
N GLN A 332 1.35 -9.37 -2.40
CA GLN A 332 0.65 -10.30 -1.50
C GLN A 332 -0.52 -9.63 -0.74
N LEU A 333 -1.01 -8.50 -1.24
CA LEU A 333 -2.15 -7.78 -0.70
C LEU A 333 -3.41 -8.11 -1.49
N SER A 334 -4.51 -8.36 -0.79
CA SER A 334 -5.83 -8.43 -1.41
C SER A 334 -6.24 -7.07 -1.97
N TYR A 335 -7.13 -7.04 -2.97
CA TYR A 335 -7.61 -5.78 -3.53
C TYR A 335 -8.23 -4.87 -2.46
N ARG A 336 -8.99 -5.42 -1.50
CA ARG A 336 -9.54 -4.67 -0.36
C ARG A 336 -8.45 -4.14 0.57
N GLN A 337 -7.37 -4.89 0.82
CA GLN A 337 -6.20 -4.40 1.57
C GLN A 337 -5.54 -3.22 0.85
N PHE A 338 -5.30 -3.33 -0.45
CA PHE A 338 -4.82 -2.23 -1.29
C PHE A 338 -5.77 -1.01 -1.21
N PHE A 339 -7.07 -1.23 -1.37
CA PHE A 339 -8.07 -0.18 -1.44
C PHE A 339 -8.25 0.55 -0.09
N SER A 340 -7.97 -0.12 1.03
CA SER A 340 -8.05 0.47 2.37
C SER A 340 -7.19 1.73 2.55
N GLN A 341 -6.14 1.89 1.73
CA GLN A 341 -5.28 3.09 1.76
C GLN A 341 -6.03 4.38 1.40
N PHE A 342 -7.13 4.28 0.64
CA PHE A 342 -7.95 5.43 0.26
C PHE A 342 -8.99 5.80 1.33
N VAL A 343 -9.25 4.91 2.29
CA VAL A 343 -10.24 5.07 3.35
C VAL A 343 -9.56 5.57 4.62
N ASP A 344 -10.12 6.61 5.26
CA ASP A 344 -9.67 7.14 6.54
C ASP A 344 -9.73 6.09 7.64
N HIS A 345 -8.68 6.00 8.46
CA HIS A 345 -8.49 4.90 9.39
C HIS A 345 -9.67 4.80 10.38
N GLN A 346 -10.23 5.95 10.78
CA GLN A 346 -11.43 6.02 11.61
C GLN A 346 -12.65 5.36 10.98
N GLN A 347 -12.77 5.37 9.65
CA GLN A 347 -13.92 4.87 8.90
C GLN A 347 -13.71 3.46 8.35
N ARG A 348 -12.47 2.95 8.26
CA ARG A 348 -12.15 1.64 7.65
C ARG A 348 -13.01 0.49 8.15
N GLY A 349 -13.19 0.37 9.46
CA GLY A 349 -14.04 -0.68 10.05
C GLY A 349 -15.48 -0.57 9.54
N HIS A 350 -16.12 0.59 9.67
CA HIS A 350 -17.46 0.78 9.15
C HIS A 350 -17.56 0.53 7.65
N PHE A 351 -16.62 1.06 6.88
CA PHE A 351 -16.59 0.96 5.43
C PHE A 351 -16.56 -0.51 4.97
N PHE A 352 -15.64 -1.32 5.48
CA PHE A 352 -15.52 -2.71 5.04
C PHE A 352 -16.62 -3.62 5.62
N ALA A 353 -17.24 -3.26 6.74
CA ALA A 353 -18.40 -3.96 7.27
C ALA A 353 -19.64 -3.71 6.38
N ASP A 354 -19.91 -2.46 6.03
CA ASP A 354 -21.00 -2.10 5.11
C ASP A 354 -20.72 -2.64 3.70
N LEU A 355 -19.45 -2.66 3.27
CA LEU A 355 -19.06 -3.28 1.99
C LEU A 355 -19.45 -4.76 1.96
N GLU A 356 -19.08 -5.53 2.98
CA GLU A 356 -19.37 -6.96 3.04
C GLU A 356 -20.89 -7.20 3.02
N GLN A 357 -21.64 -6.46 3.86
CA GLN A 357 -23.11 -6.56 3.91
C GLN A 357 -23.82 -6.24 2.60
N ARG A 358 -23.20 -5.42 1.73
CA ARG A 358 -23.77 -5.05 0.43
C ARG A 358 -23.31 -5.94 -0.71
N LEU A 359 -22.15 -6.59 -0.57
CA LEU A 359 -21.58 -7.43 -1.62
C LEU A 359 -22.10 -8.86 -1.56
N SER A 360 -22.52 -9.32 -0.39
CA SER A 360 -22.95 -10.69 -0.17
C SER A 360 -24.16 -10.78 0.77
N HIS A 361 -24.93 -11.86 0.67
CA HIS A 361 -26.02 -12.17 1.58
C HIS A 361 -26.07 -13.68 1.86
N VAL A 362 -26.60 -14.06 3.02
CA VAL A 362 -26.69 -15.46 3.44
C VAL A 362 -28.02 -16.04 2.96
N VAL A 363 -27.96 -17.08 2.13
CA VAL A 363 -29.10 -17.76 1.53
C VAL A 363 -29.17 -19.20 2.02
N TRP A 364 -30.40 -19.71 2.16
CA TRP A 364 -30.64 -21.12 2.42
C TRP A 364 -30.79 -21.91 1.11
N HIS A 365 -30.14 -23.05 1.01
CA HIS A 365 -30.21 -23.98 -0.10
C HIS A 365 -30.77 -25.32 0.33
N GLU A 366 -31.69 -25.83 -0.49
CA GLU A 366 -32.19 -27.19 -0.36
C GLU A 366 -31.13 -28.19 -0.82
N LYS A 367 -30.88 -29.24 -0.04
CA LYS A 367 -30.00 -30.35 -0.44
C LYS A 367 -30.74 -31.29 -1.39
N VAL A 368 -30.72 -30.94 -2.67
CA VAL A 368 -31.32 -31.76 -3.74
C VAL A 368 -30.39 -32.90 -4.15
N ASP A 369 -29.06 -32.70 -4.10
CA ASP A 369 -28.06 -33.72 -4.39
C ASP A 369 -27.47 -34.29 -3.08
N PRO A 370 -27.64 -35.59 -2.79
CA PRO A 370 -27.06 -36.24 -1.60
C PRO A 370 -25.53 -36.19 -1.54
N THR A 371 -24.86 -35.94 -2.67
CA THR A 371 -23.40 -35.81 -2.75
C THR A 371 -22.91 -34.37 -2.51
N ASP A 372 -23.83 -33.40 -2.42
CA ASP A 372 -23.50 -32.02 -2.11
C ASP A 372 -23.09 -31.86 -0.64
N SER A 373 -21.79 -31.65 -0.45
CA SER A 373 -21.16 -31.47 0.85
C SER A 373 -21.22 -30.02 1.35
N HIS A 374 -21.75 -29.07 0.57
CA HIS A 374 -21.84 -27.67 0.99
C HIS A 374 -22.84 -27.48 2.14
N PRO A 375 -22.63 -26.46 3.00
CA PRO A 375 -23.60 -26.08 4.02
C PRO A 375 -24.92 -25.61 3.42
N VAL A 376 -26.03 -25.89 4.11
CA VAL A 376 -27.37 -25.42 3.69
C VAL A 376 -27.52 -23.90 3.79
N TRP A 377 -26.79 -23.25 4.69
CA TRP A 377 -26.69 -21.79 4.75
C TRP A 377 -25.34 -21.39 4.19
N ARG A 378 -25.33 -20.64 3.08
CA ARG A 378 -24.09 -20.16 2.48
C ARG A 378 -24.22 -18.73 2.01
N THR A 379 -23.08 -18.07 1.95
CA THR A 379 -22.95 -16.71 1.45
C THR A 379 -22.97 -16.73 -0.07
N GLU A 380 -23.86 -15.95 -0.68
CA GLU A 380 -23.91 -15.75 -2.14
C GLU A 380 -23.70 -14.26 -2.48
N ASP A 381 -23.20 -14.00 -3.68
CA ASP A 381 -22.96 -12.64 -4.17
C ASP A 381 -24.29 -11.89 -4.38
N GLU A 382 -24.37 -10.65 -3.93
CA GLU A 382 -25.48 -9.75 -4.24
C GLU A 382 -25.32 -9.19 -5.66
N PRO A 383 -26.15 -9.58 -6.64
CA PRO A 383 -26.00 -9.14 -8.02
C PRO A 383 -26.15 -7.62 -8.16
N ASN A 384 -26.96 -6.98 -7.32
CA ASN A 384 -27.20 -5.53 -7.33
C ASN A 384 -26.62 -4.87 -6.09
N ALA A 385 -25.30 -4.95 -5.90
CA ALA A 385 -24.63 -4.32 -4.77
C ALA A 385 -24.72 -2.78 -4.86
N HIS A 386 -25.56 -2.18 -4.02
CA HIS A 386 -25.76 -0.73 -4.00
C HIS A 386 -24.72 -0.05 -3.10
N LEU A 387 -23.49 0.15 -3.59
CA LEU A 387 -22.39 0.76 -2.82
C LEU A 387 -22.47 2.30 -2.68
N ARG A 388 -23.59 2.94 -3.09
CA ARG A 388 -23.84 4.39 -2.94
C ARG A 388 -22.65 5.26 -3.42
N PHE A 389 -22.36 5.20 -4.71
CA PHE A 389 -21.28 5.99 -5.30
C PHE A 389 -21.69 7.45 -5.47
N GLU A 390 -20.83 8.36 -5.02
CA GLU A 390 -21.01 9.79 -5.15
C GLU A 390 -19.72 10.45 -5.65
N HIS A 391 -19.84 11.60 -6.28
CA HIS A 391 -18.69 12.40 -6.70
C HIS A 391 -18.76 13.77 -6.04
N LEU A 392 -17.70 14.12 -5.32
CA LEU A 392 -17.67 15.29 -4.47
C LEU A 392 -16.97 16.46 -5.16
N PRO A 393 -17.45 17.70 -4.94
CA PRO A 393 -16.83 18.86 -5.53
C PRO A 393 -15.41 19.08 -5.02
N LEU A 394 -14.58 19.63 -5.92
CA LEU A 394 -13.18 19.94 -5.66
C LEU A 394 -12.90 21.43 -5.84
N PRO A 395 -11.91 21.98 -5.11
CA PRO A 395 -11.33 23.27 -5.44
C PRO A 395 -10.76 23.28 -6.86
N ARG A 396 -10.60 24.48 -7.43
CA ARG A 396 -10.03 24.64 -8.79
C ARG A 396 -8.58 24.13 -8.88
N ASP A 397 -7.80 24.27 -7.81
CA ASP A 397 -6.44 23.71 -7.72
C ASP A 397 -6.48 22.30 -7.12
N TYR A 398 -6.58 21.30 -8.00
CA TYR A 398 -6.58 19.89 -7.62
C TYR A 398 -5.30 19.49 -6.88
N TRP A 399 -4.13 19.98 -7.30
CA TRP A 399 -2.86 19.51 -6.76
C TRP A 399 -2.61 20.01 -5.33
N THR A 400 -3.01 21.24 -5.04
CA THR A 400 -3.03 21.72 -3.65
C THR A 400 -4.01 20.92 -2.79
N HIS A 401 -5.21 20.65 -3.30
CA HIS A 401 -6.21 19.83 -2.60
C HIS A 401 -5.69 18.42 -2.33
N ALA A 402 -5.15 17.73 -3.34
CA ALA A 402 -4.63 16.37 -3.23
C ALA A 402 -3.49 16.26 -2.20
N TYR A 403 -2.57 17.23 -2.19
CA TYR A 403 -1.53 17.31 -1.17
C TYR A 403 -2.11 17.48 0.23
N GLN A 404 -3.05 18.42 0.40
CA GLN A 404 -3.67 18.71 1.71
C GLN A 404 -4.49 17.52 2.23
N GLN A 405 -5.27 16.85 1.39
CA GLN A 405 -6.04 15.67 1.79
C GLN A 405 -5.12 14.54 2.25
N LYS A 406 -4.04 14.26 1.50
CA LYS A 406 -3.05 13.24 1.89
C LYS A 406 -2.33 13.61 3.18
N LEU A 407 -1.94 14.88 3.37
CA LEU A 407 -1.35 15.36 4.62
C LEU A 407 -2.31 15.20 5.82
N ASN A 408 -3.54 15.66 5.66
CA ASN A 408 -4.58 15.58 6.69
C ASN A 408 -4.86 14.12 7.05
N LYS A 409 -4.94 13.24 6.05
CA LYS A 409 -5.11 11.81 6.25
C LYS A 409 -4.00 11.22 7.12
N ILE A 410 -2.73 11.50 6.81
CA ILE A 410 -1.59 11.01 7.62
C ILE A 410 -1.73 11.46 9.08
N LEU A 411 -2.00 12.75 9.31
CA LEU A 411 -2.11 13.32 10.65
C LEU A 411 -3.35 12.83 11.41
N ASN A 412 -4.47 12.62 10.73
CA ASN A 412 -5.71 12.13 11.34
C ASN A 412 -5.65 10.64 11.63
N ASP A 413 -5.16 9.83 10.68
CA ASP A 413 -4.99 8.38 10.86
C ASP A 413 -4.05 8.10 12.04
N ALA A 414 -2.98 8.90 12.19
CA ALA A 414 -2.06 8.76 13.32
C ALA A 414 -2.70 8.92 14.70
N LYS A 415 -3.66 9.84 14.84
CA LYS A 415 -4.38 10.05 16.11
C LYS A 415 -5.29 8.89 16.46
N VAL A 416 -5.74 8.13 15.47
CA VAL A 416 -6.59 6.94 15.66
C VAL A 416 -5.74 5.71 15.95
N ILE A 417 -4.58 5.59 15.30
CA ILE A 417 -3.68 4.45 15.46
C ILE A 417 -2.85 4.55 16.75
N ALA A 418 -2.32 5.74 17.06
CA ALA A 418 -1.56 6.03 18.27
C ALA A 418 -2.31 7.09 19.08
N VAL A 419 -3.16 6.65 20.00
CA VAL A 419 -4.11 7.49 20.70
C VAL A 419 -3.45 8.12 21.92
N SER A 420 -3.54 9.45 22.03
CA SER A 420 -2.98 10.14 23.18
C SER A 420 -3.80 9.90 24.45
N THR A 421 -3.19 10.09 25.62
CA THR A 421 -3.92 9.98 26.90
C THR A 421 -5.08 10.98 26.96
N ALA A 422 -4.88 12.20 26.43
CA ALA A 422 -5.90 13.23 26.36
C ALA A 422 -7.08 12.85 25.45
N ASP A 423 -6.79 12.26 24.29
CA ASP A 423 -7.85 11.81 23.35
C ASP A 423 -8.61 10.60 23.90
N THR A 424 -7.94 9.74 24.68
CA THR A 424 -8.53 8.52 25.25
C THR A 424 -9.60 8.82 26.29
N ASP A 425 -9.48 9.93 27.02
CA ASP A 425 -10.45 10.35 28.05
C ASP A 425 -11.70 11.03 27.47
N THR A 426 -11.76 11.23 26.16
CA THR A 426 -12.95 11.80 25.48
C THR A 426 -13.98 10.71 25.20
N ARG A 427 -15.25 10.95 25.59
CA ARG A 427 -16.39 10.00 25.49
C ARG A 427 -16.69 9.42 24.09
N ALA A 428 -16.09 9.94 23.03
CA ALA A 428 -16.31 9.52 21.65
C ALA A 428 -15.76 8.10 21.31
N ARG A 429 -15.02 7.46 22.22
CA ARG A 429 -14.22 6.26 21.91
C ARG A 429 -14.96 4.91 22.03
N TRP A 430 -15.98 4.77 22.87
CA TRP A 430 -16.71 3.49 22.99
C TRP A 430 -17.37 3.06 21.67
N ALA A 431 -17.76 4.04 20.82
CA ALA A 431 -18.26 3.79 19.47
C ALA A 431 -17.21 3.18 18.52
N TRP A 432 -15.93 3.53 18.67
CA TRP A 432 -14.85 2.97 17.85
C TRP A 432 -14.60 1.49 18.15
N TRP A 433 -14.69 1.10 19.43
CA TRP A 433 -14.51 -0.29 19.85
C TRP A 433 -15.63 -1.24 19.41
N ASP A 434 -16.87 -0.75 19.32
CA ASP A 434 -17.99 -1.54 18.76
C ASP A 434 -17.79 -1.83 17.25
N ASN A 435 -16.98 -1.03 16.57
CA ASN A 435 -16.60 -1.27 15.17
C ASN A 435 -15.40 -2.19 15.01
N PHE A 436 -14.42 -2.11 15.92
CA PHE A 436 -13.28 -3.03 15.96
C PHE A 436 -13.74 -4.49 16.14
N LYS A 437 -14.77 -4.72 16.95
CA LYS A 437 -15.36 -6.06 17.19
C LYS A 437 -16.09 -6.64 15.98
N LYS A 438 -16.54 -5.81 15.03
CA LYS A 438 -17.33 -6.27 13.86
C LYS A 438 -16.46 -6.80 12.72
N ILE A 439 -15.14 -6.58 12.76
CA ILE A 439 -14.22 -7.04 11.71
C ILE A 439 -12.90 -7.48 12.35
N VAL A 440 -12.77 -8.80 12.55
CA VAL A 440 -11.49 -9.46 12.77
C VAL A 440 -11.01 -9.90 11.38
N SER A 441 -10.34 -9.01 10.64
CA SER A 441 -9.82 -9.31 9.31
C SER A 441 -8.37 -8.87 9.17
N ASP A 442 -7.58 -9.68 8.47
CA ASP A 442 -6.20 -9.42 8.05
C ASP A 442 -6.02 -8.10 7.28
N ILE A 443 -7.11 -7.44 6.86
CA ILE A 443 -7.12 -6.11 6.27
C ILE A 443 -6.40 -5.07 7.16
N PHE A 444 -6.39 -5.24 8.49
CA PHE A 444 -5.83 -4.24 9.42
C PHE A 444 -4.32 -4.36 9.70
N ASN A 445 -3.67 -5.49 9.43
CA ASN A 445 -2.22 -5.60 9.67
C ASN A 445 -1.38 -4.76 8.68
N VAL A 446 -1.87 -4.60 7.47
CA VAL A 446 -1.24 -3.76 6.41
C VAL A 446 -1.57 -2.26 6.63
N ALA A 447 -2.63 -1.97 7.39
CA ALA A 447 -3.22 -0.66 7.60
C ALA A 447 -2.47 0.26 8.60
N LEU A 448 -1.36 -0.20 9.18
CA LEU A 448 -0.54 0.50 10.19
C LEU A 448 0.57 1.40 9.60
N LEU A 449 0.74 1.39 8.27
CA LEU A 449 1.71 2.23 7.58
C LEU A 449 1.15 3.65 7.37
N ILE A 450 1.32 4.50 8.38
CA ILE A 450 0.76 5.86 8.44
C ILE A 450 1.28 6.78 7.32
N ALA A 451 2.48 6.52 6.78
CA ALA A 451 3.07 7.31 5.68
C ALA A 451 2.62 6.90 4.26
N THR A 452 1.78 5.87 4.12
CA THR A 452 1.29 5.36 2.81
C THR A 452 0.69 6.42 1.89
N PRO A 453 0.02 7.49 2.34
CA PRO A 453 -0.54 8.47 1.39
C PRO A 453 0.52 9.24 0.59
N PHE A 454 1.74 9.43 1.11
CA PHE A 454 2.87 10.09 0.43
C PHE A 454 3.88 9.12 -0.18
N VAL A 455 3.97 7.92 0.38
CA VAL A 455 4.72 6.80 -0.19
C VAL A 455 3.71 5.71 -0.54
N PRO A 456 2.84 5.95 -1.55
CA PRO A 456 1.81 4.99 -1.90
C PRO A 456 2.42 3.67 -2.34
N GLY A 457 1.60 2.62 -2.22
CA GLY A 457 1.97 1.25 -2.58
C GLY A 457 2.65 1.17 -3.94
N LEU A 458 3.51 0.16 -4.06
CA LEU A 458 4.37 -0.04 -5.20
C LEU A 458 3.52 -0.64 -6.32
N GLY A 459 2.89 0.21 -7.14
CA GLY A 459 1.88 -0.23 -8.12
C GLY A 459 2.36 -1.38 -8.99
N GLU A 460 1.65 -2.50 -8.92
CA GLU A 460 2.10 -3.80 -9.46
C GLU A 460 2.37 -3.72 -10.97
N LEU A 461 1.48 -3.07 -11.71
CA LEU A 461 1.64 -2.93 -13.17
C LEU A 461 2.90 -2.14 -13.54
N MET A 462 3.19 -1.04 -12.83
CA MET A 462 4.40 -0.25 -13.11
C MET A 462 5.66 -0.97 -12.63
N MET A 463 5.60 -1.78 -11.58
CA MET A 463 6.71 -2.65 -11.18
C MET A 463 6.96 -3.73 -12.22
N ALA A 464 5.92 -4.41 -12.70
CA ALA A 464 6.03 -5.43 -13.74
C ALA A 464 6.59 -4.84 -15.04
N TYR A 465 6.12 -3.65 -15.43
CA TYR A 465 6.70 -2.91 -16.54
C TYR A 465 8.17 -2.53 -16.28
N THR A 466 8.54 -2.15 -15.05
CA THR A 466 9.93 -1.83 -14.71
C THR A 466 10.83 -3.07 -14.83
N VAL A 467 10.38 -4.25 -14.38
CA VAL A 467 11.10 -5.52 -14.58
C VAL A 467 11.29 -5.81 -16.07
N TYR A 468 10.23 -5.67 -16.87
CA TYR A 468 10.31 -5.79 -18.32
C TYR A 468 11.32 -4.81 -18.93
N GLN A 469 11.20 -3.53 -18.60
CA GLN A 469 12.05 -2.46 -19.13
C GLN A 469 13.53 -2.69 -18.79
N LEU A 470 13.84 -3.08 -17.55
CA LEU A 470 15.21 -3.38 -17.12
C LEU A 470 15.79 -4.58 -17.88
N THR A 471 14.98 -5.61 -18.10
CA THR A 471 15.40 -6.82 -18.81
C THR A 471 15.59 -6.54 -20.31
N TYR A 472 14.65 -5.80 -20.92
CA TYR A 472 14.71 -5.36 -22.31
C TYR A 472 15.93 -4.46 -22.60
N ASP A 473 16.33 -3.63 -21.64
CA ASP A 473 17.52 -2.77 -21.79
C ASP A 473 18.84 -3.56 -21.80
N VAL A 474 18.83 -4.76 -21.21
CA VAL A 474 20.02 -5.62 -21.08
C VAL A 474 20.05 -6.71 -22.15
N ILE A 475 18.89 -7.19 -22.61
CA ILE A 475 18.76 -8.41 -23.40
C ILE A 475 17.93 -8.15 -24.66
N GLU A 476 18.51 -8.48 -25.80
CA GLU A 476 17.84 -8.41 -27.10
C GLU A 476 16.85 -9.55 -27.30
N GLY A 477 15.68 -9.23 -27.86
CA GLY A 477 14.66 -10.23 -28.21
C GLY A 477 13.98 -10.88 -27.01
N ILE A 478 13.94 -10.22 -25.84
CA ILE A 478 13.32 -10.78 -24.63
C ILE A 478 11.85 -11.15 -24.81
N VAL A 479 11.12 -10.47 -25.69
CA VAL A 479 9.69 -10.74 -25.92
C VAL A 479 9.46 -12.00 -26.74
N ASP A 480 10.42 -12.36 -27.57
CA ASP A 480 10.38 -13.55 -28.43
C ASP A 480 10.97 -14.77 -27.73
N LEU A 481 11.63 -14.58 -26.58
CA LEU A 481 12.22 -15.66 -25.81
C LEU A 481 11.13 -16.51 -25.12
N ALA A 482 11.32 -17.82 -25.08
CA ALA A 482 10.46 -18.72 -24.31
C ALA A 482 10.22 -18.19 -22.88
N GLU A 483 8.97 -18.22 -22.43
CA GLU A 483 8.52 -17.53 -21.19
C GLU A 483 9.41 -17.85 -19.97
N GLY A 484 9.78 -19.12 -19.78
CA GLY A 484 10.64 -19.55 -18.69
C GLY A 484 12.06 -18.99 -18.75
N LEU A 485 12.64 -18.84 -19.95
CA LEU A 485 13.95 -18.25 -20.16
C LEU A 485 13.91 -16.73 -19.92
N GLY A 486 12.82 -16.07 -20.34
CA GLY A 486 12.61 -14.64 -20.07
C GLY A 486 12.50 -14.35 -18.57
N LEU A 487 11.81 -15.22 -17.83
CA LEU A 487 11.72 -15.12 -16.38
C LEU A 487 13.09 -15.30 -15.71
N GLU A 488 13.85 -16.34 -16.06
CA GLU A 488 15.20 -16.58 -15.50
C GLU A 488 16.13 -15.38 -15.74
N ALA A 489 16.08 -14.84 -16.96
CA ALA A 489 16.84 -13.67 -17.34
C ALA A 489 16.49 -12.43 -16.50
N ALA A 490 15.20 -12.16 -16.34
CA ALA A 490 14.72 -11.05 -15.51
C ALA A 490 15.12 -11.20 -14.04
N GLU A 491 15.07 -12.42 -13.48
CA GLU A 491 15.49 -12.66 -12.09
C GLU A 491 16.96 -12.32 -11.84
N HIS A 492 17.85 -12.62 -12.81
CA HIS A 492 19.26 -12.25 -12.71
C HIS A 492 19.45 -10.73 -12.86
N VAL A 493 18.81 -10.10 -13.85
CA VAL A 493 18.89 -8.62 -14.03
C VAL A 493 18.39 -7.89 -12.77
N VAL A 494 17.25 -8.30 -12.21
CA VAL A 494 16.70 -7.72 -10.98
C VAL A 494 17.60 -8.00 -9.77
N SER A 495 18.30 -9.14 -9.73
CA SER A 495 19.30 -9.43 -8.68
C SER A 495 20.48 -8.47 -8.72
N VAL A 496 20.96 -8.08 -9.91
CA VAL A 496 22.01 -7.05 -10.05
C VAL A 496 21.48 -5.69 -9.60
N VAL A 497 20.26 -5.33 -10.01
CA VAL A 497 19.61 -4.06 -9.62
C VAL A 497 19.49 -3.94 -8.11
N THR A 498 19.01 -5.00 -7.45
CA THR A 498 18.80 -5.00 -6.00
C THR A 498 20.10 -5.06 -5.22
N ASP A 499 21.15 -5.70 -5.73
CA ASP A 499 22.50 -5.62 -5.17
C ASP A 499 23.04 -4.17 -5.24
N VAL A 500 22.85 -3.46 -6.36
CA VAL A 500 23.25 -2.05 -6.47
C VAL A 500 22.49 -1.17 -5.48
N ILE A 501 21.16 -1.34 -5.37
CA ILE A 501 20.34 -0.61 -4.38
C ILE A 501 20.83 -0.90 -2.96
N GLN A 502 21.14 -2.17 -2.65
CA GLN A 502 21.67 -2.58 -1.35
C GLN A 502 23.01 -1.89 -1.04
N LEU A 503 23.93 -1.85 -1.99
CA LEU A 503 25.23 -1.18 -1.84
C LEU A 503 25.09 0.33 -1.62
N VAL A 504 24.18 0.99 -2.35
CA VAL A 504 23.90 2.42 -2.18
C VAL A 504 23.29 2.69 -0.80
N ALA A 505 22.32 1.88 -0.37
CA ALA A 505 21.72 2.00 0.96
C ALA A 505 22.74 1.78 2.08
N PHE A 506 23.65 0.81 1.91
CA PHE A 506 24.74 0.55 2.86
C PHE A 506 25.65 1.76 3.01
N ALA A 507 26.08 2.34 1.88
CA ALA A 507 26.91 3.52 1.85
C ALA A 507 26.22 4.75 2.49
N ALA A 508 24.89 4.79 2.47
CA ALA A 508 24.08 5.81 3.15
C ALA A 508 23.88 5.54 4.65
N GLY A 509 24.39 4.42 5.18
CA GLY A 509 24.31 4.06 6.60
C GLY A 509 23.06 3.27 7.00
N ALA A 510 22.35 2.66 6.03
CA ALA A 510 21.23 1.78 6.35
C ALA A 510 21.72 0.44 6.94
N GLU A 511 21.04 -0.07 7.96
CA GLU A 511 21.24 -1.44 8.44
C GLU A 511 20.68 -2.44 7.42
N ILE A 512 21.49 -3.43 7.04
CA ILE A 512 21.13 -4.41 6.00
C ILE A 512 21.23 -5.81 6.59
N ALA A 513 20.07 -6.40 6.90
CA ALA A 513 19.96 -7.81 7.26
C ALA A 513 19.62 -8.62 6.00
N GLY A 514 20.64 -9.07 5.26
CA GLY A 514 20.49 -10.02 4.13
C GLY A 514 19.32 -9.73 3.18
N ALA A 515 19.09 -8.45 2.86
CA ALA A 515 17.82 -7.99 2.29
C ALA A 515 17.51 -8.59 0.92
N PHE A 516 18.54 -8.95 0.16
CA PHE A 516 18.42 -9.55 -1.17
C PHE A 516 19.35 -10.76 -1.31
N LYS A 517 18.86 -11.81 -1.97
CA LYS A 517 19.67 -12.96 -2.38
C LYS A 517 19.99 -12.80 -3.87
N PHE A 518 21.27 -12.70 -4.19
CA PHE A 518 21.72 -12.62 -5.58
C PHE A 518 21.44 -13.94 -6.31
N LYS A 519 20.69 -13.89 -7.42
CA LYS A 519 20.44 -15.06 -8.28
C LYS A 519 21.30 -14.98 -9.54
N LEU A 520 22.31 -15.83 -9.63
CA LEU A 520 23.11 -16.00 -10.84
C LEU A 520 22.37 -16.97 -11.79
N SER A 521 22.26 -16.60 -13.06
CA SER A 521 21.61 -17.42 -14.09
C SER A 521 22.63 -17.98 -15.08
N PRO A 522 22.73 -19.32 -15.24
CA PRO A 522 23.55 -19.94 -16.28
C PRO A 522 23.16 -19.47 -17.70
N LEU A 523 21.87 -19.18 -17.93
CA LEU A 523 21.39 -18.63 -19.20
C LEU A 523 22.07 -17.30 -19.53
N ILE A 524 22.02 -16.32 -18.62
CA ILE A 524 22.66 -15.02 -18.79
C ILE A 524 24.17 -15.18 -18.93
N GLU A 525 24.79 -16.00 -18.08
CA GLU A 525 26.22 -16.32 -18.17
C GLU A 525 26.59 -17.02 -19.49
N GLY A 526 25.63 -17.57 -20.24
CA GLY A 526 25.82 -18.09 -21.59
C GLY A 526 25.64 -17.05 -22.71
N MET A 527 24.96 -15.93 -22.45
CA MET A 527 24.64 -14.91 -23.45
C MET A 527 25.88 -14.17 -23.96
N LYS A 528 25.84 -13.75 -25.22
CA LYS A 528 26.94 -13.04 -25.89
C LYS A 528 26.67 -11.53 -25.91
N PRO A 529 27.65 -10.68 -25.55
CA PRO A 529 27.55 -9.25 -25.79
C PRO A 529 27.49 -8.97 -27.29
N VAL A 530 26.51 -8.19 -27.71
CA VAL A 530 26.33 -7.74 -29.09
C VAL A 530 26.02 -6.24 -29.10
N LYS A 531 26.22 -5.62 -30.26
CA LYS A 531 25.92 -4.21 -30.48
C LYS A 531 24.84 -4.06 -31.53
N LEU A 532 23.76 -3.39 -31.17
CA LEU A 532 22.60 -3.16 -32.05
C LEU A 532 22.91 -2.12 -33.13
N PRO A 533 22.13 -2.06 -34.23
CA PRO A 533 22.30 -1.07 -35.29
C PRO A 533 22.21 0.39 -34.82
N ASP A 534 21.49 0.64 -33.73
CA ASP A 534 21.37 1.95 -33.09
C ASP A 534 22.57 2.29 -32.17
N GLY A 535 23.54 1.39 -32.06
CA GLY A 535 24.76 1.55 -31.28
C GLY A 535 24.65 1.16 -29.81
N ARG A 536 23.51 0.63 -29.35
CA ARG A 536 23.35 0.13 -27.98
C ARG A 536 24.04 -1.23 -27.80
N ASP A 537 24.74 -1.38 -26.68
CA ASP A 537 25.28 -2.67 -26.25
C ASP A 537 24.18 -3.47 -25.52
N THR A 538 24.08 -4.76 -25.81
CA THR A 538 23.06 -5.67 -25.27
C THR A 538 23.60 -7.10 -25.17
N LEU A 539 22.88 -7.99 -24.51
CA LEU A 539 23.14 -9.43 -24.48
C LEU A 539 22.19 -10.15 -25.43
N TRP A 540 22.72 -11.13 -26.16
CA TRP A 540 21.94 -11.97 -27.05
C TRP A 540 22.04 -13.45 -26.63
N HIS A 541 20.90 -14.14 -26.65
CA HIS A 541 20.85 -15.58 -26.44
C HIS A 541 21.22 -16.31 -27.73
N PRO A 542 22.33 -17.06 -27.76
CA PRO A 542 22.86 -17.60 -29.02
C PRO A 542 22.10 -18.81 -29.58
N ASP A 543 21.21 -19.43 -28.78
CA ASP A 543 20.33 -20.48 -29.28
C ASP A 543 19.13 -19.84 -29.99
N HIS A 544 18.88 -20.27 -31.22
CA HIS A 544 17.81 -19.75 -32.06
C HIS A 544 16.48 -20.46 -31.81
N ALA A 545 16.49 -21.70 -31.27
CA ALA A 545 15.27 -22.48 -31.05
C ALA A 545 14.22 -21.79 -30.17
N PRO A 546 14.58 -20.96 -29.17
CA PRO A 546 13.60 -20.21 -28.39
C PRO A 546 12.94 -19.04 -29.12
N TYR A 547 13.41 -18.67 -30.32
CA TYR A 547 12.92 -17.56 -31.15
C TYR A 547 12.10 -18.02 -32.38
N GLU A 548 12.09 -19.33 -32.65
CA GLU A 548 11.32 -19.99 -33.72
C GLU A 548 9.95 -20.45 -33.22
#